data_AF-A0A2S7IPW8-F1
#
_entry.id   AF-A0A2S7IPW8-F1
#
_cell.length_a   1.000
_cell.length_b   1.000
_cell.length_c   1.000
_cell.angle_alpha   90.00
_cell.angle_beta   90.00
_cell.angle_gamma   90.00
#
_symmetry.space_group_name_H-M   'P 1'
#
loop_
_entity.id
_entity.type
_entity.pdbx_description
1 polymer ?
#
loop_
_entity_poly.entity_id
_entity_poly.type
_entity_poly.pdbx_seq_one_letter_code
_entity_poly.pdbx_strand_id
1 'polypeptide(L)' 'MLNLLPAGDFVRVHRSFVVNIQYIQRMGRSEIQMASRQIPIGVSYRAQVEALL' A
#
# COMPACT_ATOMS: atom_id res chain seq x y z
N MET A 1 10.56 -11.83 -1.48
CA MET A 1 10.34 -10.78 -2.50
C MET A 1 10.41 -9.37 -1.92
N LEU A 2 9.76 -9.07 -0.79
CA LEU A 2 9.93 -7.77 -0.11
C LEU A 2 11.40 -7.45 0.23
N ASN A 3 12.20 -8.45 0.59
CA ASN A 3 13.63 -8.29 0.91
C ASN A 3 14.51 -7.88 -0.29
N LEU A 4 13.96 -7.82 -1.51
CA LEU A 4 14.65 -7.32 -2.70
C LEU A 4 14.32 -5.84 -2.99
N LEU A 5 13.41 -5.25 -2.22
CA LEU A 5 12.96 -3.87 -2.39
C LEU A 5 13.63 -2.98 -1.34
N PRO A 6 13.90 -1.70 -1.65
CA PRO A 6 14.35 -0.72 -0.67
C PRO A 6 13.47 -0.77 0.59
N ALA A 7 14.12 -1.01 1.73
CA ALA A 7 13.43 -1.08 3.01
C ALA A 7 12.82 0.29 3.33
N GLY A 8 11.58 0.30 3.82
CA GLY A 8 10.86 1.52 4.19
C GLY A 8 10.04 2.15 3.07
N ASP A 9 10.37 1.89 1.80
CA ASP A 9 9.63 2.48 0.67
C ASP A 9 8.45 1.65 0.21
N PHE A 10 8.44 0.34 0.52
CA PHE A 10 7.41 -0.59 0.05
C PHE A 10 6.64 -1.21 1.20
N VAL A 11 5.32 -1.21 1.07
CA VAL A 11 4.39 -1.83 2.01
C VAL A 11 3.48 -2.81 1.29
N ARG A 12 3.19 -3.92 1.95
CA ARG A 12 2.18 -4.88 1.49
C ARG A 12 0.79 -4.38 1.90
N VAL A 13 -0.06 -4.10 0.92
CA VAL A 13 -1.43 -3.59 1.14
C VAL A 13 -2.50 -4.67 0.99
N HIS A 14 -2.15 -5.80 0.35
CA HIS A 14 -3.04 -6.93 0.14
C HIS A 14 -2.22 -8.22 0.00
N ARG A 15 -2.85 -9.41 0.10
CA ARG A 15 -2.16 -10.70 -0.12
C ARG A 15 -1.46 -10.79 -1.48
N SER A 16 -1.98 -10.06 -2.48
CA SER A 16 -1.47 -10.06 -3.86
C SER A 16 -0.72 -8.78 -4.24
N PHE A 17 -0.70 -7.75 -3.39
CA PHE A 17 -0.17 -6.43 -3.77
C PHE A 17 0.83 -5.87 -2.76
N VAL A 18 1.94 -5.37 -3.28
CA VAL A 18 2.93 -4.55 -2.60
C VAL A 18 3.05 -3.25 -3.38
N VAL A 19 3.05 -2.12 -2.68
CA VAL A 19 3.07 -0.79 -3.29
C VAL A 19 4.18 0.06 -2.69
N ASN A 20 4.63 1.05 -3.43
CA ASN A 20 5.56 2.05 -2.92
C ASN A 20 4.76 3.17 -2.25
N ILE A 21 5.07 3.49 -0.99
CA ILE A 21 4.34 4.46 -0.18
C ILE A 21 4.45 5.89 -0.72
N GLN A 22 5.58 6.24 -1.35
CA GLN A 22 5.85 7.58 -1.87
C GLN A 22 4.93 7.97 -3.04
N TYR A 23 4.28 7.00 -3.67
CA TYR A 23 3.37 7.21 -4.80
C TYR A 23 1.89 7.10 -4.43
N ILE A 24 1.58 6.91 -3.15
CA ILE A 24 0.19 6.92 -2.67
C ILE A 24 -0.30 8.37 -2.69
N GLN A 25 -1.33 8.65 -3.50
CA GLN A 25 -1.90 9.98 -3.62
C GLN A 25 -3.04 10.19 -2.63
N ARG A 26 -3.83 9.15 -2.35
CA ARG A 26 -4.95 9.18 -1.42
C ARG A 26 -5.26 7.78 -0.90
N MET A 27 -5.66 7.68 0.36
CA MET A 27 -6.24 6.47 0.93
C MET A 27 -7.76 6.59 1.02
N GLY A 28 -8.46 5.63 0.42
CA GLY A 28 -9.90 5.43 0.56
C GLY A 28 -10.23 4.41 1.64
N ARG A 29 -11.51 4.01 1.73
CA ARG A 29 -11.97 3.08 2.78
C ARG A 29 -11.40 1.67 2.64
N SER A 30 -11.29 1.18 1.40
CA SER A 30 -10.88 -0.19 1.05
C SER A 30 -9.83 -0.24 -0.06
N GLU A 31 -9.26 0.90 -0.43
CA GLU A 31 -8.36 1.04 -1.57
C GLU A 31 -7.45 2.26 -1.40
N ILE A 32 -6.31 2.22 -2.07
CA ILE A 32 -5.43 3.39 -2.25
C ILE A 32 -5.49 3.85 -3.71
N GLN A 33 -5.49 5.16 -3.90
CA GLN A 33 -5.33 5.80 -5.19
C GLN A 33 -3.83 6.01 -5.45
N MET A 34 -3.36 5.47 -6.57
CA MET A 34 -2.00 5.65 -7.06
C MET A 34 -2.06 6.06 -8.54
N ALA A 35 -1.75 7.32 -8.82
CA ALA A 35 -1.92 7.90 -10.15
C ALA A 35 -3.31 7.57 -10.73
N SER A 36 -3.37 6.94 -11.91
CA SER A 36 -4.61 6.53 -12.58
C SER A 36 -5.13 5.15 -12.17
N ARG A 37 -4.64 4.57 -11.06
CA ARG A 37 -5.01 3.23 -10.60
C ARG A 37 -5.53 3.24 -9.17
N GLN A 38 -6.46 2.34 -8.89
CA GLN A 38 -6.93 2.01 -7.56
C GLN A 38 -6.43 0.62 -7.18
N ILE A 39 -5.78 0.50 -6.03
CA ILE A 39 -5.27 -0.77 -5.52
C ILE A 39 -6.06 -1.13 -4.26
N PRO A 40 -6.71 -2.31 -4.21
CA PRO A 40 -7.48 -2.72 -3.06
C PRO A 40 -6.56 -2.98 -1.86
N ILE A 41 -7.03 -2.59 -0.69
CA ILE A 41 -6.38 -2.84 0.60
C ILE A 41 -7.15 -3.96 1.31
N GLY A 42 -6.43 -5.01 1.69
CA GLY A 42 -7.03 -6.05 2.54
C GLY A 42 -7.26 -5.53 3.94
N VAL A 43 -8.38 -5.91 4.56
CA VAL A 43 -8.76 -5.45 5.91
C VAL A 43 -7.62 -5.66 6.93
N SER A 44 -6.94 -6.81 6.86
CA SER A 44 -5.81 -7.14 7.74
C SER A 44 -4.58 -6.24 7.56
N TYR A 45 -4.43 -5.59 6.39
CA TYR A 45 -3.31 -4.70 6.08
C TYR A 45 -3.67 -3.22 6.31
N ARG A 46 -4.95 -2.88 6.40
CA ARG A 46 -5.43 -1.49 6.51
C ARG A 46 -4.79 -0.75 7.67
N ALA A 47 -4.83 -1.31 8.87
CA ALA A 47 -4.28 -0.66 10.07
C ALA A 47 -2.78 -0.36 9.93
N GLN A 48 -2.03 -1.25 9.27
CA GLN A 48 -0.60 -1.04 8.99
C GLN A 48 -0.39 0.09 7.98
N VAL A 49 -1.20 0.15 6.92
CA VAL A 49 -1.09 1.21 5.90
C VAL A 49 -1.48 2.57 6.47
N GLU A 50 -2.50 2.62 7.33
CA GLU A 50 -2.90 3.86 8.03
C GLU A 50 -1.84 4.39 8.98
N ALA A 51 -1.03 3.51 9.58
CA ALA A 51 0.06 3.94 10.45
C ALA A 51 1.28 4.50 9.69
N LEU A 52 1.32 4.34 8.37
CA LEU A 52 2.45 4.72 7.50
C LEU A 52 2.17 5.97 6.64
N LEU A 53 0.92 6.43 6.58
CA LEU A 53 0.44 7.57 5.79
C LEU A 53 0.06 8.74 6.70
#